data_AF-A0A166D559-F1
#
_entry.id   AF-A0A166D559-F1
#
_cell.length_a   1.000
_cell.length_b   1.000
_cell.length_c   1.000
_cell.angle_alpha   90.00
_cell.angle_beta   90.00
_cell.angle_gamma   90.00
#
_symmetry.space_group_name_H-M   'P 1'
#
loop_
_entity.id
_entity.type
_entity.pdbx_description
1 polymer ?
#
loop_
_entity_poly.entity_id
_entity_poly.type
_entity_poly.pdbx_seq_one_letter_code
_entity_poly.pdbx_strand_id
1 'polypeptide(L)'
;MEKNKCLNCGTLNDVDSKFCVKCGGILKTEDSSNNRLCPYCGSSIPANASKCKNCGEWINKSMKPSNHSLAIVLGYIFTLLGGWIGLIIAVYLLTRDDSRAKKHGGIQLAISIIWIVIILLIWSSAMSSSYYYY
;
A
#
# COMPACT_ATOMS: atom_id res chain seq x y z
N MET A 1 -10.76 -40.20 -4.70
CA MET A 1 -10.81 -39.22 -3.60
C MET A 1 -9.38 -38.90 -3.20
N GLU A 2 -9.03 -37.63 -3.17
CA GLU A 2 -7.71 -37.17 -2.73
C GLU A 2 -7.55 -37.43 -1.22
N LYS A 3 -6.34 -37.78 -0.76
CA LYS A 3 -6.05 -38.13 0.64
C LYS A 3 -4.73 -37.49 1.05
N ASN A 4 -4.64 -36.99 2.28
CA ASN A 4 -3.38 -36.50 2.85
C ASN A 4 -2.80 -37.52 3.85
N LYS A 5 -1.46 -37.69 3.83
CA LYS A 5 -0.76 -38.62 4.72
C LYS A 5 -0.38 -37.92 6.01
N CYS A 6 -0.80 -38.47 7.15
CA CYS A 6 -0.41 -37.95 8.47
C CYS A 6 1.10 -38.07 8.67
N LEU A 7 1.77 -36.96 8.99
CA LEU A 7 3.23 -36.95 9.22
C LEU A 7 3.64 -37.60 10.56
N ASN A 8 2.71 -37.75 11.50
CA ASN A 8 3.00 -38.32 12.82
C ASN A 8 2.87 -39.85 12.85
N CYS A 9 1.92 -40.43 12.10
CA CYS A 9 1.67 -41.89 12.13
C CYS A 9 1.50 -42.55 10.76
N GLY A 10 1.57 -41.79 9.67
CA GLY A 10 1.48 -42.31 8.30
C GLY A 10 0.07 -42.66 7.81
N THR A 11 -0.96 -42.52 8.63
CA THR A 11 -2.36 -42.81 8.23
C THR A 11 -2.84 -41.87 7.13
N LEU A 12 -3.55 -42.40 6.14
CA LEU A 12 -4.21 -41.60 5.10
C LEU A 12 -5.53 -41.05 5.62
N ASN A 13 -5.72 -39.74 5.51
CA ASN A 13 -6.92 -39.03 5.97
C ASN A 13 -7.54 -38.27 4.81
N ASP A 14 -8.78 -37.82 5.00
CA ASP A 14 -9.44 -36.96 4.03
C ASP A 14 -8.76 -35.59 3.93
N VAL A 15 -8.76 -34.98 2.75
CA VAL A 15 -8.10 -33.67 2.53
C VAL A 15 -8.71 -32.57 3.40
N ASP A 16 -10.00 -32.69 3.72
CA ASP A 16 -10.73 -31.74 4.57
C ASP A 16 -10.60 -32.03 6.08
N SER A 17 -9.94 -33.13 6.46
CA SER A 17 -9.78 -33.51 7.87
C SER A 17 -8.74 -32.63 8.56
N LYS A 18 -9.16 -31.93 9.62
CA LYS A 18 -8.27 -31.10 10.46
C LYS A 18 -7.36 -31.92 11.37
N PHE A 19 -7.79 -33.13 11.74
CA PHE A 19 -7.08 -34.02 12.66
C PHE A 19 -6.98 -35.44 12.10
N CYS A 20 -5.91 -36.15 12.44
CA CYS A 20 -5.70 -37.54 12.04
C CYS A 20 -6.68 -38.46 12.77
N VAL A 21 -7.44 -39.24 12.00
CA VAL A 21 -8.43 -40.20 12.50
C VAL A 21 -7.82 -41.27 13.41
N LYS A 22 -6.53 -41.57 13.24
CA LYS A 22 -5.84 -42.61 14.03
C LYS A 22 -5.16 -42.09 15.29
N CYS A 23 -4.40 -41.00 15.19
CA CYS A 23 -3.54 -40.55 16.29
C CYS A 23 -3.93 -39.20 16.89
N GLY A 24 -4.96 -38.53 16.36
CA GLY A 24 -5.39 -37.20 16.80
C GLY A 24 -4.44 -36.06 16.44
N GLY A 25 -3.28 -36.35 15.82
CA GLY A 25 -2.33 -35.33 15.38
C GLY A 25 -2.92 -34.38 14.34
N ILE A 26 -2.53 -33.11 14.39
CA ILE A 26 -3.00 -32.07 13.47
C ILE A 26 -2.50 -32.38 12.05
N LEU A 27 -3.41 -32.33 11.07
CA LEU A 27 -3.09 -32.47 9.66
C LEU A 27 -2.93 -31.06 9.07
N LYS A 28 -1.87 -30.83 8.30
CA LYS A 28 -1.71 -29.56 7.58
C LYS A 28 -2.79 -29.50 6.49
N THR A 29 -3.75 -28.60 6.65
CA THR A 29 -4.64 -28.20 5.56
C THR A 29 -3.92 -27.19 4.68
N GLU A 30 -4.19 -27.21 3.38
CA GLU A 30 -3.65 -26.23 2.41
C GLU A 30 -4.03 -24.77 2.79
N ASP A 31 -5.04 -24.59 3.64
CA ASP A 31 -5.56 -23.29 4.07
C ASP A 31 -4.95 -22.72 5.37
N SER A 32 -4.00 -23.40 6.03
CA SER A 32 -3.39 -22.86 7.26
C SER A 32 -2.00 -22.26 7.03
N SER A 33 -2.00 -20.95 6.77
CA SER A 33 -1.03 -19.94 7.22
C SER A 33 0.42 -20.00 6.73
N ASN A 34 0.65 -19.93 5.41
CA ASN A 34 1.83 -19.22 4.93
C ASN A 34 1.41 -17.80 4.54
N ASN A 35 1.05 -16.97 5.53
CA ASN A 35 0.94 -15.54 5.24
C ASN A 35 2.35 -14.97 5.05
N ARG A 36 2.50 -14.12 4.04
CA ARG A 36 3.74 -13.39 3.76
C ARG A 36 3.46 -11.90 3.78
N LEU A 37 4.51 -11.10 3.94
CA LEU A 37 4.39 -9.66 3.84
C LEU A 37 4.31 -9.25 2.36
N CYS A 38 3.42 -8.33 2.04
CA CYS A 38 3.38 -7.70 0.73
C CYS A 38 4.69 -6.91 0.53
N PRO A 39 5.45 -7.15 -0.55
CA PRO A 39 6.73 -6.46 -0.79
C PRO A 39 6.57 -4.97 -1.11
N TYR A 40 5.34 -4.51 -1.36
CA TYR A 40 5.05 -3.12 -1.76
C TYR A 40 4.59 -2.24 -0.60
N CYS A 41 3.82 -2.78 0.35
CA CYS A 41 3.26 -2.00 1.46
C CYS A 41 3.45 -2.63 2.85
N GLY A 42 4.03 -3.83 2.93
CA GLY A 42 4.29 -4.51 4.19
C GLY A 42 3.08 -5.18 4.85
N SER A 43 1.87 -5.13 4.26
CA SER A 43 0.70 -5.80 4.85
C SER A 43 0.79 -7.33 4.76
N SER A 44 0.29 -8.04 5.76
CA SER A 44 0.14 -9.51 5.72
C SER A 44 -0.85 -9.93 4.61
N ILE A 45 -0.41 -10.82 3.72
CA ILE A 45 -1.19 -11.37 2.60
C ILE A 45 -1.07 -12.90 2.57
N PRO A 46 -2.09 -13.63 2.09
CA PRO A 46 -1.96 -15.07 1.82
C PRO A 46 -0.79 -15.38 0.87
N ALA A 47 -0.07 -16.49 1.06
CA ALA A 47 1.04 -16.89 0.18
C ALA A 47 0.64 -16.89 -1.30
N ASN A 48 -0.54 -17.43 -1.59
CA ASN A 48 -1.13 -17.57 -2.92
C ASN A 48 -1.83 -16.30 -3.43
N ALA A 49 -1.81 -15.19 -2.68
CA ALA A 49 -2.45 -13.96 -3.12
C ALA A 49 -1.76 -13.39 -4.37
N SER A 50 -2.50 -13.30 -5.47
CA SER A 50 -2.04 -12.67 -6.71
C SER A 50 -2.07 -11.15 -6.65
N LYS A 51 -2.96 -10.57 -5.82
CA LYS A 51 -3.12 -9.12 -5.63
C LYS A 51 -3.30 -8.78 -4.15
N CYS A 52 -2.58 -7.77 -3.67
CA CYS A 52 -2.73 -7.29 -2.31
C CYS A 52 -4.04 -6.51 -2.15
N LYS A 53 -4.87 -6.89 -1.17
CA LYS A 53 -6.12 -6.17 -0.85
C LYS A 53 -5.89 -4.78 -0.24
N ASN A 54 -4.75 -4.57 0.43
CA ASN A 54 -4.44 -3.31 1.10
C ASN A 54 -3.85 -2.27 0.14
N CYS A 55 -2.78 -2.60 -0.59
CA CYS A 55 -2.18 -1.66 -1.53
C CYS A 55 -2.75 -1.72 -2.95
N GLY A 56 -3.35 -2.84 -3.36
CA GLY A 56 -3.87 -3.04 -4.72
C GLY A 56 -2.85 -3.60 -5.71
N GLU A 57 -1.60 -3.83 -5.27
CA GLU A 57 -0.51 -4.24 -6.17
C GLU A 57 -0.53 -5.74 -6.47
N TRP A 58 -0.06 -6.12 -7.67
CA TRP A 58 0.05 -7.51 -8.11
C TRP A 58 1.38 -8.13 -7.68
N ILE A 59 1.34 -9.28 -7.01
CA ILE A 59 2.51 -9.83 -6.29
C ILE A 59 3.41 -10.72 -7.15
N ASN A 60 2.88 -11.16 -8.28
CA ASN A 60 3.53 -12.00 -9.28
C ASN A 60 4.26 -11.19 -10.36
N LYS A 61 4.18 -9.85 -10.33
CA LYS A 61 5.04 -9.01 -11.16
C LYS A 61 6.42 -9.01 -10.50
N SER A 62 7.42 -9.59 -11.17
CA SER A 62 8.82 -9.49 -10.76
C SER A 62 9.14 -8.04 -10.41
N MET A 63 9.80 -7.83 -9.28
CA MET A 63 10.07 -6.52 -8.68
C MET A 63 10.99 -5.70 -9.58
N LYS A 64 10.47 -5.17 -10.68
CA LYS A 64 11.15 -4.18 -11.50
C LYS A 64 11.06 -2.86 -10.74
N PRO A 65 12.19 -2.20 -10.42
CA PRO A 65 12.13 -0.88 -9.80
C PRO A 65 11.27 0.03 -10.66
N SER A 66 10.20 0.57 -10.07
CA SER A 66 9.29 1.49 -10.75
C SER A 66 10.05 2.79 -11.05
N ASN A 67 10.08 3.21 -12.31
CA ASN A 67 10.73 4.45 -12.75
C ASN A 67 10.16 5.72 -12.06
N HIS A 68 9.05 5.60 -11.33
CA HIS A 68 8.39 6.70 -10.62
C HIS A 68 8.87 6.89 -9.18
N SER A 69 9.71 6.02 -8.62
CA SER A 69 10.22 6.16 -7.25
C SER A 69 10.92 7.52 -7.04
N LEU A 70 11.70 7.97 -8.01
CA LEU A 70 12.36 9.28 -7.97
C LEU A 70 11.34 10.43 -8.03
N ALA A 71 10.35 10.34 -8.93
CA ALA A 71 9.30 11.35 -9.05
C ALA A 71 8.48 11.48 -7.76
N ILE A 72 8.20 10.37 -7.06
CA ILE A 72 7.53 10.39 -5.75
C ILE A 72 8.37 11.15 -4.72
N VAL A 73 9.66 10.81 -4.60
CA VAL A 73 10.56 11.47 -3.63
C VAL A 73 10.71 12.96 -3.94
N LEU A 74 10.98 13.32 -5.19
CA LEU A 74 11.08 14.72 -5.62
C LEU A 74 9.76 15.46 -5.39
N GLY A 75 8.62 14.83 -5.66
CA GLY A 75 7.31 15.44 -5.44
C GLY A 75 7.07 15.85 -3.99
N TYR A 76 7.44 15.03 -3.01
CA TYR A 76 7.32 15.40 -1.60
C TYR A 76 8.24 16.55 -1.22
N ILE A 77 9.49 16.56 -1.72
CA ILE A 77 10.44 17.65 -1.50
C ILE A 77 9.88 18.97 -2.03
N PHE A 78 9.42 19.00 -3.29
CA PHE A 78 8.89 20.21 -3.93
C PHE A 78 7.55 20.66 -3.36
N THR A 79 6.74 19.76 -2.82
CA THR A 79 5.49 20.12 -2.12
C THR A 79 5.78 20.84 -0.81
N LEU A 80 6.80 20.40 -0.05
CA LEU A 80 7.20 21.03 1.21
C LEU A 80 7.88 22.39 1.02
N LEU A 81 8.64 22.55 -0.07
CA LEU A 81 9.28 23.82 -0.42
C LEU A 81 8.28 24.87 -0.95
N GLY A 82 7.04 24.48 -1.21
CA GLY A 82 5.96 25.36 -1.62
C GLY A 82 6.11 25.81 -3.07
N GLY A 83 5.27 25.29 -3.98
CA GLY A 83 5.25 25.79 -5.34
C GLY A 83 4.47 24.96 -6.34
N TRP A 84 4.31 25.53 -7.54
CA TRP A 84 3.64 24.92 -8.69
C TRP A 84 4.30 23.64 -9.17
N ILE A 85 5.61 23.48 -8.95
CA ILE A 85 6.37 22.28 -9.32
C ILE A 85 5.85 21.06 -8.55
N GLY A 86 5.57 21.20 -7.25
CA GLY A 86 4.98 20.12 -6.44
C GLY A 86 3.61 19.69 -6.96
N LEU A 87 2.75 20.65 -7.32
CA LEU A 87 1.44 20.40 -7.92
C LEU A 87 1.54 19.67 -9.26
N ILE A 88 2.45 20.08 -10.15
CA ILE A 88 2.67 19.43 -11.44
C ILE A 88 3.09 17.97 -11.25
N ILE A 89 4.00 17.69 -10.31
CA ILE A 89 4.44 16.32 -10.00
C ILE A 89 3.29 15.49 -9.40
N ALA A 90 2.49 16.08 -8.51
CA ALA A 90 1.33 15.41 -7.92
C ALA A 90 0.30 14.99 -9.00
N VAL A 91 -0.01 15.88 -9.93
CA VAL A 91 -0.91 15.60 -11.07
C VAL A 91 -0.32 14.57 -12.02
N TYR A 92 0.98 14.66 -12.32
CA TYR A 92 1.69 13.66 -13.13
C TYR A 92 1.58 12.26 -12.50
N LEU A 93 1.76 12.14 -11.19
CA LEU A 93 1.66 10.85 -10.49
C LEU A 93 0.22 10.32 -10.42
N LEU A 94 -0.78 11.21 -10.35
CA LEU A 94 -2.21 10.83 -10.38
C LEU A 94 -2.67 10.24 -11.73
N THR A 95 -2.09 10.69 -12.83
CA THR A 95 -2.45 10.22 -14.18
C THR A 95 -1.77 8.91 -14.57
N ARG A 96 -0.85 8.39 -13.74
CA ARG A 96 -0.06 7.21 -14.07
C ARG A 96 -0.76 5.89 -13.75
N ASP A 97 -0.67 4.88 -14.61
CA ASP A 97 -1.32 3.56 -14.39
C ASP A 97 -0.86 2.78 -13.16
N ASP A 98 0.30 3.15 -12.60
CA ASP A 98 0.84 2.55 -11.39
C ASP A 98 0.01 2.96 -10.16
N SER A 99 -0.63 1.96 -9.52
CA SER A 99 -1.49 2.19 -8.34
C SER A 99 -0.73 2.82 -7.17
N ARG A 100 0.57 2.56 -7.06
CA ARG A 100 1.44 3.18 -6.05
C ARG A 100 1.66 4.66 -6.37
N ALA A 101 1.96 4.99 -7.62
CA ALA A 101 2.12 6.37 -8.07
C ALA A 101 0.84 7.19 -7.83
N LYS A 102 -0.34 6.65 -8.20
CA LYS A 102 -1.64 7.33 -7.97
C LYS A 102 -1.88 7.63 -6.49
N LYS A 103 -1.60 6.67 -5.60
CA LYS A 103 -1.77 6.86 -4.15
C LYS A 103 -0.88 8.00 -3.62
N HIS A 104 0.38 8.03 -4.02
CA HIS A 104 1.28 9.11 -3.60
C HIS A 104 0.91 10.46 -4.23
N GLY A 105 0.53 10.49 -5.51
CA GLY A 105 0.05 11.70 -6.18
C GLY A 105 -1.19 12.29 -5.49
N GLY A 106 -2.14 11.45 -5.08
CA GLY A 106 -3.31 11.88 -4.32
C GLY A 106 -2.97 12.48 -2.95
N ILE A 107 -2.05 11.85 -2.21
CA ILE A 107 -1.55 12.38 -0.94
C ILE A 107 -0.84 13.73 -1.13
N GLN A 108 0.02 13.84 -2.14
CA GLN A 108 0.74 15.09 -2.44
C GLN A 108 -0.22 16.22 -2.83
N LEU A 109 -1.25 15.92 -3.62
CA LEU A 109 -2.26 16.89 -3.98
C LEU A 109 -3.03 17.37 -2.74
N ALA A 110 -3.43 16.47 -1.85
CA ALA A 110 -4.11 16.83 -0.60
C ALA A 110 -3.24 17.73 0.29
N ILE A 111 -1.96 17.37 0.48
CA ILE A 111 -1.00 18.19 1.24
C ILE A 111 -0.85 19.58 0.60
N SER A 112 -0.74 19.65 -0.73
CA SER A 112 -0.60 20.91 -1.46
C SER A 112 -1.80 21.83 -1.27
N ILE A 113 -3.01 21.28 -1.33
CA ILE A 113 -4.26 22.04 -1.10
C ILE A 113 -4.31 22.58 0.32
N ILE A 114 -4.00 21.74 1.33
CA ILE A 114 -3.96 22.16 2.73
C ILE A 114 -2.96 23.30 2.92
N TRP A 115 -1.77 23.19 2.33
CA TRP A 115 -0.74 24.21 2.43
C TRP A 115 -1.20 25.55 1.82
N ILE A 116 -1.82 25.53 0.64
CA ILE A 116 -2.40 26.73 0.01
C ILE A 116 -3.45 27.39 0.90
N VAL A 117 -4.34 26.60 1.51
CA VAL A 117 -5.34 27.13 2.45
C VAL A 117 -4.67 27.83 3.64
N ILE A 118 -3.63 27.21 4.22
CA ILE A 118 -2.88 27.81 5.33
C ILE A 118 -2.23 29.14 4.92
N ILE A 119 -1.63 29.24 3.73
CA ILE A 119 -1.10 30.52 3.23
C ILE A 119 -2.20 31.57 3.16
N LEU A 120 -3.34 31.23 2.55
CA LEU A 120 -4.43 32.18 2.34
C LEU A 120 -4.97 32.71 3.69
N LEU A 121 -5.05 31.84 4.70
CA LEU A 121 -5.43 32.24 6.06
C LEU A 121 -4.40 33.19 6.67
N ILE A 122 -3.10 32.88 6.60
CA ILE A 122 -2.02 33.75 7.11
C ILE A 122 -1.98 35.09 6.35
N TRP A 123 -2.18 35.07 5.04
CA TRP A 123 -2.18 36.27 4.22
C TRP A 123 -3.39 37.17 4.53
N SER A 124 -4.57 36.56 4.74
CA SER A 124 -5.77 37.31 5.12
C SER A 124 -5.63 38.01 6.49
N SER A 125 -5.02 37.35 7.47
CA SER A 125 -4.78 37.93 8.79
C SER A 125 -3.71 39.02 8.76
N ALA A 126 -2.62 38.81 8.00
CA ALA A 126 -1.60 39.82 7.79
C ALA A 126 -2.16 41.07 7.10
N MET A 127 -2.96 40.90 6.04
CA MET A 127 -3.60 42.00 5.33
C MET A 127 -4.55 42.79 6.24
N SER A 128 -5.38 42.09 7.03
CA SER A 128 -6.28 42.77 7.97
C SER A 128 -5.52 43.61 9.00
N SER A 129 -4.40 43.08 9.52
CA SER A 129 -3.56 43.81 10.47
C SER A 129 -2.99 45.07 9.83
N SER A 130 -2.44 44.98 8.61
CA SER A 130 -1.94 46.15 7.88
C SER A 130 -3.03 47.20 7.63
N TYR A 131 -4.26 46.80 7.31
CA TYR A 131 -5.37 47.74 7.09
C TYR A 131 -5.73 48.56 8.34
N TYR A 132 -5.63 48.00 9.54
CA TYR A 132 -5.94 48.73 10.79
C TYR A 132 -4.89 49.78 11.20
N TYR A 133 -3.70 49.78 10.60
CA TYR A 133 -2.61 50.72 10.94
C TYR A 133 -2.46 51.90 9.94
N TYR A 134 -3.35 52.00 8.94
CA TYR A 134 -3.46 53.12 8.00
C TYR A 134 -4.83 53.77 8.10
#